data_AF-A0A6N9HNA7-F1
#
_entry.id   AF-A0A6N9HNA7-F1
#
_cell.length_a   1.000
_cell.length_b   1.000
_cell.length_c   1.000
_cell.angle_alpha   90.00
_cell.angle_beta   90.00
_cell.angle_gamma   90.00
#
_symmetry.space_group_name_H-M   'P 1'
#
loop_
_entity.id
_entity.type
_entity.pdbx_description
1 polymer ?
#
loop_
_entity_poly.entity_id
_entity_poly.type
_entity_poly.pdbx_seq_one_letter_code
_entity_poly.pdbx_strand_id
1 'polypeptide(L)'
;MPLPKLPSKPATLLLAKDYPKASGANPVPFPTEEEAAPAPKKAATKTAAKAVAPAPAAKTAAKKGEAAKPSALKVAKLPDDVPAPPRTKAAPQARAKVTPIKADAPHPAKHKAHEVVLKSASSRKADVVGSTKLFVLDTNVLMHDPSSLFRFEEHDVFLPMMTLEELDNHKKGMSEVARNARQVSRTLDALVSNTDDDAMDAGIPLSKLGNKDAKGHLFFQTKVQVADLPQGLPQGKADNQILAVVRSLEAEQPGRAVVLVSKDINMRIKARAMGLPAEDYFNDHVLEDTDLLYSGIVQLPDDFWNKHGKDMESWQENKHGQSSTFYRVTGPFIPSLLVNQFVFLEPTSGEAPFYAQVKQINGKTAVLQTLRDYSHNKNSVWGVTARNREQNFALNLLMNPECDFITLLGQAGTGKTLLALAAGLAQVLETKLYNEIIVTRVTVPVGEDIGFLPGTEEEKMGPWMGAFDDNLEVLNKSDGEGGEWGRAATQDLIRSRIKIKSLNFMRGRTFVNKFLIIDEAQNLTPKQMKTLVTRAGPGTKILCLGNIAQIDTPYLTEGSSGLTYVVDRFKGWAHSGHVTLARGERSRLADHASDVL
;
A
#
# COMPACT_ATOMS: atom_id res chain seq x y z
N MET A 1 -14.92 34.40 -12.27
CA MET A 1 -15.79 35.20 -11.37
C MET A 1 -14.90 35.96 -10.39
N PRO A 2 -15.27 37.17 -9.93
CA PRO A 2 -14.60 37.80 -8.80
C PRO A 2 -14.89 37.03 -7.49
N LEU A 3 -14.02 37.18 -6.49
CA LEU A 3 -14.21 36.58 -5.16
C LEU A 3 -15.31 37.33 -4.36
N PRO A 4 -16.03 36.65 -3.44
CA PRO A 4 -16.98 37.30 -2.55
C PRO A 4 -16.31 38.33 -1.63
N LYS A 5 -17.03 39.41 -1.31
CA LYS A 5 -16.59 40.37 -0.26
C LYS A 5 -16.80 39.75 1.12
N LEU A 6 -15.89 40.04 2.05
CA LEU A 6 -16.02 39.65 3.46
C LEU A 6 -17.24 40.32 4.12
N PRO A 7 -17.94 39.64 5.05
CA PRO A 7 -19.09 40.20 5.76
C PRO A 7 -18.67 41.34 6.69
N SER A 8 -19.40 42.45 6.64
CA SER A 8 -19.08 43.71 7.33
C SER A 8 -19.82 43.92 8.67
N LYS A 9 -20.30 42.84 9.30
CA LYS A 9 -21.00 42.89 10.60
C LYS A 9 -20.50 41.77 11.53
N PRO A 10 -20.23 42.06 12.82
CA PRO A 10 -20.02 41.02 13.82
C PRO A 10 -21.33 40.24 14.06
N ALA A 11 -21.23 38.99 14.51
CA ALA A 11 -22.39 38.16 14.80
C ALA A 11 -23.15 38.67 16.03
N THR A 12 -24.49 38.64 15.96
CA THR A 12 -25.37 39.03 17.07
C THR A 12 -25.26 38.04 18.22
N LEU A 13 -24.97 38.52 19.43
CA LEU A 13 -25.06 37.71 20.66
C LEU A 13 -26.52 37.41 21.00
N LEU A 14 -26.81 36.16 21.38
CA LEU A 14 -28.12 35.75 21.88
C LEU A 14 -28.39 36.33 23.28
N LEU A 15 -29.67 36.51 23.63
CA LEU A 15 -30.06 37.11 24.90
C LEU A 15 -30.18 36.06 26.00
N ALA A 16 -29.72 36.38 27.21
CA ALA A 16 -29.68 35.45 28.35
C ALA A 16 -31.05 34.92 28.84
N LYS A 17 -32.16 35.40 28.28
CA LYS A 17 -33.52 34.90 28.50
C LYS A 17 -33.81 33.59 27.75
N ASP A 18 -33.02 33.25 26.74
CA ASP A 18 -33.27 32.13 25.82
C ASP A 18 -32.64 30.79 26.33
N TYR A 19 -32.17 30.76 27.59
CA TYR A 19 -31.64 29.57 28.27
C TYR A 19 -32.66 28.99 29.27
N PRO A 20 -33.02 27.68 29.18
CA PRO A 20 -33.77 27.02 30.25
C PRO A 20 -32.90 26.87 31.51
N LYS A 21 -33.48 27.14 32.69
CA LYS A 21 -32.77 27.06 33.97
C LYS A 21 -32.44 25.60 34.32
N ALA A 22 -31.15 25.29 34.47
CA ALA A 22 -30.70 24.02 35.04
C ALA A 22 -31.12 23.89 36.52
N SER A 23 -31.38 22.67 36.96
CA SER A 23 -31.74 22.35 38.35
C SER A 23 -30.57 22.59 39.31
N GLY A 24 -30.88 23.10 40.51
CA GLY A 24 -29.87 23.53 41.47
C GLY A 24 -29.11 22.37 42.13
N ALA A 25 -27.88 22.13 41.67
CA ALA A 25 -26.83 21.44 42.40
C ALA A 25 -25.52 22.25 42.23
N ASN A 26 -24.75 22.42 43.32
CA ASN A 26 -23.60 23.32 43.31
C ASN A 26 -22.46 22.79 42.42
N PRO A 27 -21.91 23.60 41.48
CA PRO A 27 -20.73 23.21 40.70
C PRO A 27 -19.47 23.09 41.58
N VAL A 28 -18.63 22.10 41.28
CA VAL A 28 -17.28 21.99 41.86
C VAL A 28 -16.33 22.91 41.08
N PRO A 29 -15.47 23.73 41.74
CA PRO A 29 -14.51 24.58 41.04
C PRO A 29 -13.42 23.77 40.33
N PHE A 30 -13.07 24.19 39.10
CA PHE A 30 -11.84 23.76 38.43
C PHE A 30 -10.64 24.57 38.95
N PRO A 31 -9.47 23.95 39.21
CA PRO A 31 -8.26 24.68 39.59
C PRO A 31 -7.64 25.45 38.42
N THR A 32 -7.08 26.62 38.70
CA THR A 32 -6.19 27.37 37.80
C THR A 32 -4.72 27.05 38.07
N GLU A 33 -3.88 27.11 37.04
CA GLU A 33 -2.43 26.91 37.14
C GLU A 33 -1.72 28.19 37.61
N GLU A 34 -0.73 28.06 38.50
CA GLU A 34 0.32 29.06 38.74
C GLU A 34 1.61 28.36 39.26
N GLU A 35 2.76 29.04 39.20
CA GLU A 35 4.10 28.44 39.37
C GLU A 35 4.42 27.94 40.80
N ALA A 36 5.31 26.93 40.89
CA ALA A 36 5.93 26.52 42.16
C ALA A 36 7.42 26.14 41.98
N ALA A 37 8.29 26.82 42.75
CA ALA A 37 9.72 26.53 42.87
C ALA A 37 10.02 25.49 43.99
N PRO A 38 11.26 25.01 44.19
CA PRO A 38 11.51 23.67 44.77
C PRO A 38 11.38 23.54 46.30
N ALA A 39 11.04 22.33 46.76
CA ALA A 39 10.87 21.95 48.16
C ALA A 39 12.13 21.29 48.81
N PRO A 40 12.28 21.32 50.16
CA PRO A 40 13.52 20.93 50.85
C PRO A 40 13.57 19.47 51.39
N LYS A 41 14.69 19.13 52.06
CA LYS A 41 15.05 17.79 52.58
C LYS A 41 14.65 17.55 54.06
N LYS A 42 14.75 16.27 54.47
CA LYS A 42 14.75 15.68 55.86
C LYS A 42 13.38 15.22 56.38
N ALA A 43 13.26 14.15 57.17
CA ALA A 43 14.20 13.06 57.53
C ALA A 43 13.43 11.82 58.04
N ALA A 44 14.13 10.69 58.23
CA ALA A 44 13.58 9.46 58.79
C ALA A 44 14.46 8.90 59.94
N THR A 45 13.85 8.16 60.87
CA THR A 45 14.55 7.49 61.98
C THR A 45 13.94 6.14 62.36
N LYS A 46 14.78 5.10 62.28
CA LYS A 46 15.11 4.08 63.31
C LYS A 46 13.94 3.35 64.01
N THR A 47 13.97 2.03 64.15
CA THR A 47 15.00 1.17 64.81
C THR A 47 15.12 -0.23 64.15
N ALA A 48 16.09 -1.13 64.42
CA ALA A 48 17.45 -1.09 65.02
C ALA A 48 18.22 -2.37 64.56
N ALA A 49 19.51 -2.53 64.92
CA ALA A 49 20.38 -3.59 64.36
C ALA A 49 21.47 -4.14 65.32
N LYS A 50 22.12 -5.26 64.94
CA LYS A 50 23.46 -5.76 65.35
C LYS A 50 24.10 -6.41 64.10
N ALA A 51 25.26 -5.98 63.58
CA ALA A 51 26.66 -6.18 64.05
C ALA A 51 27.18 -7.61 63.75
N VAL A 52 28.43 -7.88 63.29
CA VAL A 52 29.76 -7.34 63.70
C VAL A 52 30.87 -7.42 62.61
N ALA A 53 31.65 -6.32 62.46
CA ALA A 53 33.11 -6.13 62.11
C ALA A 53 33.89 -6.83 60.93
N PRO A 54 35.10 -6.31 60.51
CA PRO A 54 35.70 -6.61 59.17
C PRO A 54 37.26 -6.84 59.04
N ALA A 55 37.69 -7.30 57.83
CA ALA A 55 38.99 -7.07 57.12
C ALA A 55 40.34 -7.57 57.73
N PRO A 56 41.50 -7.62 56.99
CA PRO A 56 41.86 -7.32 55.58
C PRO A 56 42.42 -8.58 54.81
N ALA A 57 43.43 -8.69 53.90
CA ALA A 57 44.45 -7.79 53.27
C ALA A 57 45.11 -8.31 51.94
N ALA A 58 45.62 -7.37 51.12
CA ALA A 58 46.85 -7.33 50.26
C ALA A 58 47.39 -8.46 49.31
N LYS A 59 47.43 -8.13 47.99
CA LYS A 59 48.54 -8.20 46.98
C LYS A 59 49.36 -9.49 46.68
N THR A 60 49.32 -9.96 45.42
CA THR A 60 50.42 -10.20 44.43
C THR A 60 49.78 -10.59 43.07
N ALA A 61 50.13 -10.08 41.87
CA ALA A 61 51.33 -10.20 41.02
C ALA A 61 51.54 -11.62 40.41
N ALA A 62 51.83 -11.85 39.10
CA ALA A 62 51.82 -11.00 37.89
C ALA A 62 52.00 -11.85 36.58
N LYS A 63 52.00 -11.17 35.40
CA LYS A 63 52.50 -11.54 34.04
C LYS A 63 51.51 -11.93 32.92
N LYS A 64 51.99 -11.70 31.68
CA LYS A 64 51.35 -11.85 30.36
C LYS A 64 51.54 -13.27 29.80
N GLY A 65 50.71 -13.68 28.83
CA GLY A 65 50.94 -14.88 28.01
C GLY A 65 49.98 -14.99 26.82
N GLU A 66 50.49 -14.79 25.61
CA GLU A 66 49.77 -14.80 24.33
C GLU A 66 50.13 -16.06 23.53
N ALA A 67 49.14 -16.76 22.94
CA ALA A 67 49.24 -17.68 21.78
C ALA A 67 47.89 -18.38 21.53
N ALA A 68 47.67 -18.99 20.35
CA ALA A 68 46.39 -19.59 19.95
C ALA A 68 46.50 -20.94 19.21
N LYS A 69 45.48 -21.81 19.39
CA LYS A 69 45.20 -23.08 18.65
C LYS A 69 46.28 -24.19 18.90
N PRO A 70 46.06 -25.50 18.58
CA PRO A 70 45.15 -26.05 17.54
C PRO A 70 44.47 -27.43 17.81
N SER A 71 43.73 -27.89 16.77
CA SER A 71 43.53 -29.30 16.33
C SER A 71 42.78 -30.31 17.23
N ALA A 72 42.39 -31.42 16.60
CA ALA A 72 41.65 -32.56 17.16
C ALA A 72 42.42 -33.88 16.98
N LEU A 73 42.04 -34.97 17.68
CA LEU A 73 42.21 -36.37 17.20
C LEU A 73 41.45 -37.43 18.04
N LYS A 74 41.53 -38.69 17.58
CA LYS A 74 40.68 -39.87 17.87
C LYS A 74 41.06 -40.71 19.11
N VAL A 75 40.12 -41.58 19.53
CA VAL A 75 40.27 -42.93 20.16
C VAL A 75 38.96 -43.72 19.87
N ALA A 76 38.86 -45.06 19.83
CA ALA A 76 39.80 -46.18 19.88
C ALA A 76 39.29 -47.36 18.97
N LYS A 77 39.86 -48.58 19.04
CA LYS A 77 39.41 -49.80 18.31
C LYS A 77 39.96 -51.09 18.96
N LEU A 78 39.51 -52.27 18.46
CA LEU A 78 40.05 -53.66 18.55
C LEU A 78 39.42 -54.60 19.61
N PRO A 79 39.48 -55.95 19.44
CA PRO A 79 39.88 -56.76 18.27
C PRO A 79 38.79 -57.76 17.76
N ASP A 80 39.14 -58.63 16.81
CA ASP A 80 38.29 -59.48 15.96
C ASP A 80 38.54 -61.00 16.19
N ASP A 81 37.59 -61.89 15.77
CA ASP A 81 37.81 -63.32 15.34
C ASP A 81 36.46 -64.08 15.10
N VAL A 82 36.31 -65.15 14.28
CA VAL A 82 37.12 -65.64 13.13
C VAL A 82 36.28 -65.87 11.85
N PRO A 83 35.42 -66.92 11.66
CA PRO A 83 35.37 -67.56 10.33
C PRO A 83 33.99 -67.77 9.66
N ALA A 84 34.01 -67.81 8.32
CA ALA A 84 32.95 -68.33 7.44
C ALA A 84 33.56 -68.99 6.19
N PRO A 85 32.98 -70.09 5.68
CA PRO A 85 32.72 -70.22 4.24
C PRO A 85 31.43 -71.07 3.95
N PRO A 86 31.04 -71.36 2.68
CA PRO A 86 31.58 -70.93 1.38
C PRO A 86 30.55 -70.19 0.48
N ARG A 87 30.96 -69.83 -0.75
CA ARG A 87 30.11 -69.23 -1.79
C ARG A 87 29.70 -70.24 -2.86
N THR A 88 28.52 -70.08 -3.45
CA THR A 88 28.16 -70.61 -4.78
C THR A 88 27.72 -69.45 -5.71
N LYS A 89 27.86 -69.63 -7.03
CA LYS A 89 27.44 -68.68 -8.07
C LYS A 89 26.27 -69.27 -8.87
N ALA A 90 25.27 -68.45 -9.19
CA ALA A 90 24.22 -68.78 -10.16
C ALA A 90 23.81 -67.51 -10.95
N ALA A 91 23.24 -67.69 -12.14
CA ALA A 91 22.89 -66.62 -13.08
C ALA A 91 21.50 -66.00 -12.79
N PRO A 92 21.24 -64.74 -13.21
CA PRO A 92 19.97 -64.06 -12.95
C PRO A 92 18.86 -64.49 -13.93
N GLN A 93 17.65 -64.78 -13.42
CA GLN A 93 16.46 -64.98 -14.25
C GLN A 93 15.17 -64.41 -13.62
N ALA A 94 14.25 -64.01 -14.51
CA ALA A 94 12.80 -63.88 -14.32
C ALA A 94 12.28 -63.17 -13.06
N ARG A 95 12.22 -61.81 -13.10
CA ARG A 95 11.28 -61.04 -12.26
C ARG A 95 9.90 -61.09 -12.92
N ALA A 96 8.87 -61.59 -12.20
CA ALA A 96 7.50 -61.61 -12.71
C ALA A 96 6.95 -60.18 -12.95
N LYS A 97 6.05 -60.03 -13.92
CA LYS A 97 5.56 -58.72 -14.38
C LYS A 97 4.70 -58.02 -13.33
N VAL A 98 5.11 -56.83 -12.91
CA VAL A 98 4.17 -55.79 -12.47
C VAL A 98 3.86 -54.93 -13.68
N THR A 99 2.58 -54.78 -14.01
CA THR A 99 2.14 -53.95 -15.14
C THR A 99 2.37 -52.47 -14.81
N PRO A 100 3.09 -51.69 -15.63
CA PRO A 100 3.28 -50.27 -15.35
C PRO A 100 1.95 -49.52 -15.55
N ILE A 101 1.47 -48.88 -14.50
CA ILE A 101 0.55 -47.75 -14.65
C ILE A 101 1.35 -46.66 -15.38
N LYS A 102 0.80 -46.12 -16.47
CA LYS A 102 1.44 -45.02 -17.19
C LYS A 102 1.53 -43.80 -16.28
N ALA A 103 2.71 -43.21 -16.19
CA ALA A 103 2.83 -41.84 -15.75
C ALA A 103 2.39 -40.95 -16.91
N ASP A 104 1.09 -40.63 -16.97
CA ASP A 104 0.60 -39.58 -17.85
C ASP A 104 1.23 -38.24 -17.43
N ALA A 105 1.50 -37.38 -18.41
CA ALA A 105 2.21 -36.11 -18.19
C ALA A 105 1.44 -35.21 -17.20
N PRO A 106 2.14 -34.36 -16.41
CA PRO A 106 1.48 -33.44 -15.49
C PRO A 106 0.48 -32.56 -16.23
N HIS A 107 -0.81 -32.76 -15.93
CA HIS A 107 -1.89 -31.97 -16.50
C HIS A 107 -1.64 -30.49 -16.17
N PRO A 108 -1.67 -29.56 -17.15
CA PRO A 108 -1.49 -28.15 -16.87
C PRO A 108 -2.64 -27.67 -15.99
N ALA A 109 -2.33 -27.35 -14.73
CA ALA A 109 -3.29 -26.96 -13.71
C ALA A 109 -3.87 -25.56 -14.00
N LYS A 110 -4.76 -25.46 -15.00
CA LYS A 110 -5.62 -24.29 -15.24
C LYS A 110 -6.73 -24.16 -14.19
N HIS A 111 -6.38 -24.33 -12.93
CA HIS A 111 -7.21 -23.90 -11.81
C HIS A 111 -6.97 -22.40 -11.61
N LYS A 112 -7.72 -21.59 -12.36
CA LYS A 112 -8.13 -20.29 -11.80
C LYS A 112 -8.78 -20.59 -10.45
N ALA A 113 -8.36 -19.88 -9.41
CA ALA A 113 -9.06 -19.89 -8.13
C ALA A 113 -10.39 -19.14 -8.29
N HIS A 114 -11.37 -19.76 -8.94
CA HIS A 114 -12.75 -19.34 -8.81
C HIS A 114 -13.17 -19.63 -7.38
N GLU A 115 -13.10 -18.61 -6.52
CA GLU A 115 -13.71 -18.68 -5.19
C GLU A 115 -15.18 -19.03 -5.38
N VAL A 116 -15.60 -20.16 -4.79
CA VAL A 116 -16.94 -20.69 -5.02
C VAL A 116 -17.92 -19.86 -4.20
N VAL A 117 -18.46 -18.81 -4.82
CA VAL A 117 -19.51 -17.97 -4.24
C VAL A 117 -20.76 -18.83 -4.02
N LEU A 118 -20.87 -19.38 -2.80
CA LEU A 118 -21.95 -20.26 -2.36
C LEU A 118 -23.25 -19.46 -2.14
N LYS A 119 -23.81 -18.93 -3.23
CA LYS A 119 -25.14 -18.30 -3.28
C LYS A 119 -26.20 -19.25 -2.72
N SER A 120 -27.16 -18.72 -1.97
CA SER A 120 -28.28 -19.51 -1.44
C SER A 120 -29.13 -20.12 -2.56
N ALA A 121 -30.01 -21.07 -2.22
CA ALA A 121 -30.97 -21.61 -3.18
C ALA A 121 -31.95 -20.54 -3.69
N SER A 122 -32.35 -19.59 -2.83
CA SER A 122 -33.20 -18.45 -3.20
C SER A 122 -32.48 -17.45 -4.12
N SER A 123 -31.23 -17.07 -3.80
CA SER A 123 -30.42 -16.16 -4.62
C SER A 123 -30.13 -16.75 -6.01
N ARG A 124 -29.76 -18.04 -6.09
CA ARG A 124 -29.60 -18.76 -7.38
C ARG A 124 -30.90 -18.87 -8.17
N LYS A 125 -32.05 -19.09 -7.51
CA LYS A 125 -33.34 -19.14 -8.19
C LYS A 125 -33.74 -17.77 -8.75
N ALA A 126 -33.45 -16.68 -8.04
CA ALA A 126 -33.66 -15.32 -8.53
C ALA A 126 -32.76 -15.01 -9.74
N ASP A 127 -31.46 -15.36 -9.69
CA ASP A 127 -30.53 -15.21 -10.82
C ASP A 127 -31.05 -15.92 -12.09
N VAL A 128 -31.54 -17.15 -11.96
CA VAL A 128 -32.02 -17.98 -13.08
C VAL A 128 -33.37 -17.50 -13.64
N VAL A 129 -34.19 -16.82 -12.84
CA VAL A 129 -35.51 -16.31 -13.22
C VAL A 129 -35.46 -14.83 -13.65
N GLY A 130 -34.37 -14.11 -13.36
CA GLY A 130 -34.23 -12.68 -13.64
C GLY A 130 -35.09 -11.79 -12.74
N SER A 131 -35.35 -12.21 -11.49
CA SER A 131 -36.19 -11.44 -10.56
C SER A 131 -35.37 -10.53 -9.63
N THR A 132 -35.91 -9.34 -9.34
CA THR A 132 -35.21 -8.31 -8.54
C THR A 132 -35.03 -8.75 -7.09
N LYS A 133 -33.78 -8.76 -6.61
CA LYS A 133 -33.44 -9.08 -5.22
C LYS A 133 -33.70 -7.89 -4.28
N LEU A 134 -33.69 -8.15 -2.98
CA LEU A 134 -33.65 -7.15 -1.92
C LEU A 134 -32.39 -7.37 -1.08
N PHE A 135 -31.43 -6.45 -1.14
CA PHE A 135 -30.19 -6.55 -0.38
C PHE A 135 -30.29 -5.77 0.94
N VAL A 136 -30.22 -6.48 2.05
CA VAL A 136 -30.12 -5.89 3.39
C VAL A 136 -28.65 -5.63 3.67
N LEU A 137 -28.26 -4.36 3.82
CA LEU A 137 -26.85 -4.00 4.04
C LEU A 137 -26.51 -4.01 5.54
N ASP A 138 -25.28 -4.41 5.85
CA ASP A 138 -24.62 -4.18 7.14
C ASP A 138 -23.85 -2.85 7.13
N THR A 139 -23.82 -2.14 8.26
CA THR A 139 -23.12 -0.87 8.45
C THR A 139 -21.67 -0.89 7.99
N ASN A 140 -20.96 -2.01 8.13
CA ASN A 140 -19.57 -2.14 7.70
C ASN A 140 -19.40 -1.97 6.19
N VAL A 141 -20.42 -2.31 5.39
CA VAL A 141 -20.46 -2.05 3.94
C VAL A 141 -20.49 -0.55 3.67
N LEU A 142 -21.42 0.16 4.31
CA LEU A 142 -21.57 1.62 4.20
C LEU A 142 -20.34 2.39 4.70
N MET A 143 -19.73 1.92 5.79
CA MET A 143 -18.56 2.56 6.40
C MET A 143 -17.26 2.31 5.61
N HIS A 144 -17.12 1.15 4.97
CA HIS A 144 -15.99 0.88 4.08
C HIS A 144 -16.18 1.56 2.71
N ASP A 145 -17.40 1.63 2.20
CA ASP A 145 -17.71 2.13 0.87
C ASP A 145 -18.92 3.08 0.86
N PRO A 146 -18.69 4.41 0.81
CA PRO A 146 -19.77 5.39 0.83
C PRO A 146 -20.51 5.56 -0.51
N SER A 147 -20.22 4.70 -1.50
CA SER A 147 -20.91 4.56 -2.78
C SER A 147 -21.70 3.25 -2.90
N SER A 148 -21.62 2.37 -1.91
CA SER A 148 -22.22 1.03 -1.93
C SER A 148 -23.71 0.99 -2.24
N LEU A 149 -24.50 1.97 -1.75
CA LEU A 149 -25.93 2.13 -2.03
C LEU A 149 -26.28 2.09 -3.54
N PHE A 150 -25.34 2.43 -4.42
CA PHE A 150 -25.57 2.52 -5.87
C PHE A 150 -24.99 1.35 -6.68
N ARG A 151 -24.45 0.29 -6.03
CA ARG A 151 -23.81 -0.86 -6.71
C ARG A 151 -24.65 -2.13 -6.78
N PHE A 152 -25.97 -1.99 -6.81
CA PHE A 152 -26.90 -3.13 -6.86
C PHE A 152 -27.78 -3.14 -8.12
N GLU A 153 -27.43 -2.35 -9.14
CA GLU A 153 -28.07 -2.31 -10.47
C GLU A 153 -29.61 -2.16 -10.40
N GLU A 154 -30.40 -3.12 -10.88
CA GLU A 154 -31.87 -3.13 -10.73
C GLU A 154 -32.41 -3.77 -9.42
N HIS A 155 -31.54 -4.16 -8.50
CA HIS A 155 -31.94 -4.74 -7.22
C HIS A 155 -32.13 -3.66 -6.16
N ASP A 156 -33.12 -3.86 -5.27
CA ASP A 156 -33.44 -2.88 -4.23
C ASP A 156 -32.53 -3.06 -3.00
N VAL A 157 -32.35 -1.97 -2.26
CA VAL A 157 -31.48 -1.88 -1.09
C VAL A 157 -32.33 -1.60 0.15
N PHE A 158 -32.08 -2.33 1.24
CA PHE A 158 -32.77 -2.16 2.52
C PHE A 158 -31.79 -1.82 3.64
N LEU A 159 -32.12 -0.80 4.43
CA LEU A 159 -31.33 -0.39 5.61
C LEU A 159 -32.10 -0.65 6.92
N PRO A 160 -31.64 -1.61 7.75
CA PRO A 160 -32.12 -1.78 9.12
C PRO A 160 -31.87 -0.54 9.97
N MET A 161 -32.76 -0.22 10.92
CA MET A 161 -32.60 0.96 11.80
C MET A 161 -31.27 0.94 12.56
N MET A 162 -30.83 -0.24 13.01
CA MET A 162 -29.55 -0.41 13.70
C MET A 162 -28.36 0.06 12.86
N THR A 163 -28.43 -0.07 11.52
CA THR A 163 -27.35 0.43 10.66
C THR A 163 -27.29 1.95 10.60
N LEU A 164 -28.43 2.65 10.77
CA LEU A 164 -28.46 4.11 10.87
C LEU A 164 -27.91 4.58 12.23
N GLU A 165 -28.21 3.85 13.31
CA GLU A 165 -27.69 4.12 14.65
C GLU A 165 -26.16 3.90 14.73
N GLU A 166 -25.65 2.80 14.18
CA GLU A 166 -24.21 2.56 14.10
C GLU A 166 -23.53 3.59 13.18
N LEU A 167 -24.13 3.94 12.04
CA LEU A 167 -23.62 4.97 11.15
C LEU A 167 -23.55 6.34 11.86
N ASP A 168 -24.51 6.69 12.71
CA ASP A 168 -24.45 7.92 13.52
C ASP A 168 -23.34 7.89 14.56
N ASN A 169 -23.24 6.80 15.33
CA ASN A 169 -22.19 6.62 16.33
C ASN A 169 -20.79 6.76 15.73
N HIS A 170 -20.58 6.23 14.52
CA HIS A 170 -19.32 6.33 13.79
C HIS A 170 -19.05 7.69 13.12
N LYS A 171 -19.96 8.68 13.14
CA LYS A 171 -19.69 10.05 12.64
C LYS A 171 -18.68 10.82 13.48
N LYS A 172 -18.21 10.31 14.62
CA LYS A 172 -17.34 11.01 15.58
C LYS A 172 -15.84 10.75 15.26
N GLY A 173 -14.96 11.71 15.54
CA GLY A 173 -13.51 11.59 15.26
C GLY A 173 -13.07 11.99 13.84
N MET A 174 -11.90 11.50 13.39
CA MET A 174 -11.22 11.95 12.17
C MET A 174 -10.73 10.80 11.24
N SER A 175 -11.18 9.57 11.49
CA SER A 175 -10.84 8.37 10.72
C SER A 175 -11.46 8.34 9.31
N GLU A 176 -10.98 7.41 8.48
CA GLU A 176 -11.59 7.07 7.18
C GLU A 176 -13.06 6.63 7.36
N VAL A 177 -13.31 5.74 8.33
CA VAL A 177 -14.65 5.28 8.75
C VAL A 177 -15.56 6.47 9.09
N ALA A 178 -15.09 7.41 9.90
CA ALA A 178 -15.88 8.59 10.26
C ALA A 178 -16.10 9.56 9.08
N ARG A 179 -15.17 9.62 8.11
CA ARG A 179 -15.36 10.36 6.85
C ARG A 179 -16.45 9.72 6.00
N ASN A 180 -16.40 8.40 5.84
CA ASN A 180 -17.34 7.62 5.04
C ASN A 180 -18.74 7.62 5.67
N ALA A 181 -18.86 7.40 6.97
CA ALA A 181 -20.14 7.47 7.69
C ALA A 181 -20.85 8.83 7.49
N ARG A 182 -20.12 9.94 7.62
CA ARG A 182 -20.63 11.29 7.29
C ARG A 182 -20.98 11.47 5.82
N GLN A 183 -20.31 10.77 4.90
CA GLN A 183 -20.61 10.84 3.47
C GLN A 183 -21.91 10.09 3.16
N VAL A 184 -22.04 8.84 3.64
CA VAL A 184 -23.28 8.06 3.51
C VAL A 184 -24.47 8.82 4.10
N SER A 185 -24.35 9.38 5.31
CA SER A 185 -25.48 10.14 5.88
C SER A 185 -25.86 11.39 5.08
N ARG A 186 -24.92 12.09 4.41
CA ARG A 186 -25.28 13.18 3.48
C ARG A 186 -25.94 12.65 2.21
N THR A 187 -25.55 11.47 1.74
CA THR A 187 -26.18 10.79 0.60
C THR A 187 -27.61 10.35 0.94
N LEU A 188 -27.84 9.79 2.14
CA LEU A 188 -29.17 9.42 2.64
C LEU A 188 -30.05 10.65 2.83
N ASP A 189 -29.53 11.70 3.47
CA ASP A 189 -30.20 13.00 3.64
C ASP A 189 -30.62 13.62 2.29
N ALA A 190 -29.75 13.57 1.27
CA ALA A 190 -30.04 14.04 -0.07
C ALA A 190 -31.02 13.13 -0.86
N LEU A 191 -31.06 11.82 -0.60
CA LEU A 191 -32.05 10.91 -1.17
C LEU A 191 -33.43 11.14 -0.55
N VAL A 192 -33.51 11.26 0.78
CA VAL A 192 -34.77 11.50 1.52
C VAL A 192 -35.31 12.91 1.29
N SER A 193 -34.46 13.92 1.16
CA SER A 193 -34.85 15.31 0.87
C SER A 193 -35.79 15.43 -0.32
N ASN A 194 -36.91 16.15 -0.14
CA ASN A 194 -37.98 16.29 -1.14
C ASN A 194 -38.50 14.92 -1.61
N THR A 195 -39.07 14.17 -0.67
CA THR A 195 -39.80 12.91 -0.87
C THR A 195 -41.05 13.00 -0.02
N ASP A 196 -42.22 12.67 -0.56
CA ASP A 196 -43.46 12.65 0.21
C ASP A 196 -43.47 11.46 1.20
N ASP A 197 -44.14 11.58 2.34
CA ASP A 197 -44.10 10.56 3.40
C ASP A 197 -44.53 9.16 2.91
N ASP A 198 -45.55 9.09 2.03
CA ASP A 198 -46.03 7.86 1.39
C ASP A 198 -44.93 7.13 0.59
N ALA A 199 -43.92 7.85 0.09
CA ALA A 199 -42.83 7.28 -0.68
C ALA A 199 -41.70 6.70 0.19
N MET A 200 -41.77 6.79 1.53
CA MET A 200 -40.90 6.00 2.41
C MET A 200 -41.29 4.51 2.40
N ASP A 201 -42.59 4.18 2.39
CA ASP A 201 -43.08 2.80 2.30
C ASP A 201 -43.04 2.27 0.85
N ALA A 202 -43.14 3.13 -0.17
CA ALA A 202 -43.00 2.74 -1.58
C ALA A 202 -41.53 2.56 -2.04
N GLY A 203 -40.58 3.15 -1.32
CA GLY A 203 -39.14 3.07 -1.62
C GLY A 203 -38.61 4.24 -2.47
N ILE A 204 -37.42 4.74 -2.13
CA ILE A 204 -36.84 5.95 -2.75
C ILE A 204 -35.92 5.56 -3.92
N PRO A 205 -36.15 6.02 -5.17
CA PRO A 205 -35.31 5.64 -6.31
C PRO A 205 -33.84 6.03 -6.12
N LEU A 206 -32.92 5.05 -6.23
CA LEU A 206 -31.48 5.26 -6.03
C LEU A 206 -30.86 6.18 -7.11
N SER A 207 -31.45 6.18 -8.30
CA SER A 207 -31.09 7.06 -9.42
C SER A 207 -31.42 8.56 -9.20
N LYS A 208 -32.16 8.92 -8.14
CA LYS A 208 -32.57 10.31 -7.82
C LYS A 208 -31.40 11.30 -7.71
N LEU A 209 -30.20 10.83 -7.33
CA LEU A 209 -28.97 11.64 -7.28
C LEU A 209 -28.12 11.61 -8.57
N GLY A 210 -28.67 11.12 -9.68
CA GLY A 210 -28.01 11.08 -11.00
C GLY A 210 -27.28 9.78 -11.32
N ASN A 211 -27.28 8.79 -10.42
CA ASN A 211 -26.69 7.47 -10.62
C ASN A 211 -27.60 6.61 -11.52
N LYS A 212 -27.51 6.81 -12.85
CA LYS A 212 -28.43 6.20 -13.83
C LYS A 212 -28.44 4.68 -13.83
N ASP A 213 -27.34 4.06 -13.44
CA ASP A 213 -27.15 2.61 -13.46
C ASP A 213 -27.79 1.93 -12.23
N ALA A 214 -28.03 2.69 -11.15
CA ALA A 214 -28.75 2.25 -9.95
C ALA A 214 -30.27 2.43 -10.16
N LYS A 215 -30.89 1.43 -10.80
CA LYS A 215 -32.32 1.44 -11.18
C LYS A 215 -33.24 1.02 -10.03
N GLY A 216 -32.72 0.36 -9.00
CA GLY A 216 -33.46 -0.05 -7.80
C GLY A 216 -33.84 1.11 -6.85
N HIS A 217 -34.50 0.74 -5.76
CA HIS A 217 -35.01 1.64 -4.73
C HIS A 217 -34.35 1.38 -3.37
N LEU A 218 -34.29 2.42 -2.54
CA LEU A 218 -33.85 2.40 -1.16
C LEU A 218 -35.05 2.32 -0.22
N PHE A 219 -35.06 1.30 0.63
CA PHE A 219 -36.03 1.09 1.69
C PHE A 219 -35.35 1.24 3.07
N PHE A 220 -36.12 1.71 4.04
CA PHE A 220 -35.73 1.79 5.44
C PHE A 220 -36.64 0.90 6.28
N GLN A 221 -36.14 0.45 7.43
CA GLN A 221 -36.95 -0.28 8.39
C GLN A 221 -37.94 0.67 9.11
N THR A 222 -39.17 0.77 8.60
CA THR A 222 -40.26 1.55 9.22
C THR A 222 -40.98 0.84 10.37
N LYS A 223 -40.75 -0.47 10.55
CA LYS A 223 -41.49 -1.35 11.48
C LYS A 223 -40.57 -2.09 12.45
N VAL A 224 -41.02 -2.26 13.69
CA VAL A 224 -40.33 -3.07 14.71
C VAL A 224 -40.53 -4.55 14.38
N GLN A 225 -39.54 -5.15 13.75
CA GLN A 225 -39.54 -6.56 13.35
C GLN A 225 -39.00 -7.43 14.49
N VAL A 226 -39.88 -8.22 15.11
CA VAL A 226 -39.54 -9.16 16.19
C VAL A 226 -39.55 -10.58 15.63
N ALA A 227 -38.42 -11.02 15.09
CA ALA A 227 -38.22 -12.39 14.65
C ALA A 227 -37.52 -13.21 15.74
N ASP A 228 -38.06 -14.38 16.08
CA ASP A 228 -37.43 -15.29 17.04
C ASP A 228 -36.07 -15.77 16.51
N LEU A 229 -35.00 -15.32 17.16
CA LEU A 229 -33.66 -15.85 16.98
C LEU A 229 -33.50 -17.14 17.81
N PRO A 230 -32.70 -18.13 17.35
CA PRO A 230 -32.36 -19.30 18.16
C PRO A 230 -31.85 -18.91 19.56
N GLN A 231 -32.36 -19.58 20.61
CA GLN A 231 -32.17 -19.22 22.03
C GLN A 231 -30.71 -19.17 22.54
N GLY A 232 -29.73 -19.59 21.72
CA GLY A 232 -28.30 -19.47 22.02
C GLY A 232 -27.62 -18.17 21.55
N LEU A 233 -28.30 -17.29 20.81
CA LEU A 233 -27.73 -16.03 20.36
C LEU A 233 -27.89 -14.92 21.44
N PRO A 234 -26.81 -14.18 21.78
CA PRO A 234 -26.91 -13.05 22.71
C PRO A 234 -27.88 -11.98 22.21
N GLN A 235 -28.96 -11.74 22.96
CA GLN A 235 -29.87 -10.63 22.69
C GLN A 235 -29.16 -9.28 22.86
N GLY A 236 -29.51 -8.28 22.05
CA GLY A 236 -28.97 -6.92 22.16
C GLY A 236 -27.66 -6.61 21.42
N LYS A 237 -27.05 -7.56 20.69
CA LYS A 237 -25.96 -7.25 19.73
C LYS A 237 -26.52 -6.75 18.40
N ALA A 238 -25.89 -5.72 17.83
CA ALA A 238 -26.30 -5.06 16.59
C ALA A 238 -26.48 -6.04 15.41
N ASP A 239 -25.46 -6.86 15.19
CA ASP A 239 -25.41 -7.88 14.15
C ASP A 239 -26.54 -8.92 14.29
N ASN A 240 -26.98 -9.21 15.51
CA ASN A 240 -28.10 -10.13 15.74
C ASN A 240 -29.46 -9.47 15.44
N GLN A 241 -29.60 -8.15 15.63
CA GLN A 241 -30.80 -7.40 15.21
C GLN A 241 -30.91 -7.31 13.68
N ILE A 242 -29.79 -7.08 12.99
CA ILE A 242 -29.74 -7.11 11.52
C ILE A 242 -30.18 -8.49 10.98
N LEU A 243 -29.72 -9.58 11.61
CA LEU A 243 -30.15 -10.94 11.27
C LEU A 243 -31.64 -11.20 11.52
N ALA A 244 -32.23 -10.61 12.56
CA ALA A 244 -33.67 -10.69 12.82
C ALA A 244 -34.49 -9.95 11.73
N VAL A 245 -34.01 -8.78 11.29
CA VAL A 245 -34.61 -8.00 10.19
C VAL A 245 -34.58 -8.77 8.86
N VAL A 246 -33.44 -9.35 8.50
CA VAL A 246 -33.31 -10.23 7.30
C VAL A 246 -34.34 -11.37 7.35
N ARG A 247 -34.50 -12.01 8.51
CA ARG A 247 -35.44 -13.12 8.70
C ARG A 247 -36.91 -12.68 8.60
N SER A 248 -37.26 -11.51 9.13
CA SER A 248 -38.62 -10.95 9.01
C SER A 248 -38.96 -10.64 7.56
N LEU A 249 -38.04 -9.99 6.84
CA LEU A 249 -38.22 -9.65 5.42
C LEU A 249 -38.36 -10.90 4.53
N GLU A 250 -37.61 -11.98 4.79
CA GLU A 250 -37.76 -13.25 4.06
C GLU A 250 -39.14 -13.90 4.29
N ALA A 251 -39.71 -13.77 5.50
CA ALA A 251 -41.06 -14.24 5.81
C ALA A 251 -42.17 -13.32 5.25
N GLU A 252 -41.94 -12.01 5.21
CA GLU A 252 -42.86 -11.01 4.63
C GLU A 252 -42.91 -11.06 3.10
N GLN A 253 -41.82 -11.49 2.43
CA GLN A 253 -41.68 -11.48 0.97
C GLN A 253 -41.33 -12.87 0.37
N PRO A 254 -42.17 -13.91 0.55
CA PRO A 254 -41.85 -15.30 0.17
C PRO A 254 -41.66 -15.56 -1.34
N GLY A 255 -41.87 -14.56 -2.20
CA GLY A 255 -41.55 -14.59 -3.63
C GLY A 255 -40.23 -13.91 -4.02
N ARG A 256 -39.57 -13.19 -3.09
CA ARG A 256 -38.39 -12.36 -3.36
C ARG A 256 -37.16 -12.90 -2.64
N ALA A 257 -35.99 -12.87 -3.30
CA ALA A 257 -34.74 -13.21 -2.64
C ALA A 257 -34.27 -12.03 -1.79
N VAL A 258 -34.41 -12.16 -0.46
CA VAL A 258 -33.81 -11.27 0.53
C VAL A 258 -32.40 -11.78 0.84
N VAL A 259 -31.39 -10.91 0.79
CA VAL A 259 -29.97 -11.29 0.94
C VAL A 259 -29.25 -10.32 1.86
N LEU A 260 -28.60 -10.83 2.91
CA LEU A 260 -27.67 -10.04 3.72
C LEU A 260 -26.38 -9.78 2.94
N VAL A 261 -25.94 -8.53 2.91
CA VAL A 261 -24.65 -8.11 2.35
C VAL A 261 -23.82 -7.48 3.46
N SER A 262 -22.72 -8.14 3.81
CA SER A 262 -21.85 -7.77 4.93
C SER A 262 -20.39 -8.02 4.59
N LYS A 263 -19.48 -7.18 5.11
CA LYS A 263 -18.03 -7.44 5.05
C LYS A 263 -17.50 -8.31 6.19
N ASP A 264 -18.24 -8.49 7.28
CA ASP A 264 -17.81 -9.38 8.37
C ASP A 264 -18.14 -10.84 8.06
N ILE A 265 -17.08 -11.68 8.06
CA ILE A 265 -17.20 -13.12 7.91
C ILE A 265 -18.04 -13.75 9.03
N ASN A 266 -18.02 -13.21 10.24
CA ASN A 266 -18.80 -13.76 11.36
C ASN A 266 -20.30 -13.50 11.17
N MET A 267 -20.71 -12.29 10.73
CA MET A 267 -22.08 -12.04 10.30
C MET A 267 -22.53 -12.99 9.18
N ARG A 268 -21.71 -13.19 8.14
CA ARG A 268 -22.04 -14.13 7.04
C ARG A 268 -22.14 -15.58 7.53
N ILE A 269 -21.29 -16.02 8.47
CA ILE A 269 -21.37 -17.35 9.09
C ILE A 269 -22.64 -17.49 9.92
N LYS A 270 -23.00 -16.51 10.77
CA LYS A 270 -24.25 -16.52 11.56
C LYS A 270 -25.48 -16.63 10.67
N ALA A 271 -25.57 -15.81 9.62
CA ALA A 271 -26.66 -15.85 8.66
C ALA A 271 -26.82 -17.25 8.03
N ARG A 272 -25.73 -17.81 7.51
CA ARG A 272 -25.72 -19.15 6.90
C ARG A 272 -26.08 -20.26 7.90
N ALA A 273 -25.64 -20.14 9.16
CA ALA A 273 -26.01 -21.06 10.23
C ALA A 273 -27.49 -20.97 10.63
N MET A 274 -28.15 -19.82 10.38
CA MET A 274 -29.60 -19.63 10.52
C MET A 274 -30.39 -19.97 9.23
N GLY A 275 -29.72 -20.39 8.16
CA GLY A 275 -30.31 -20.65 6.84
C GLY A 275 -30.53 -19.41 5.96
N LEU A 276 -30.23 -18.21 6.47
CA LEU A 276 -30.45 -16.94 5.78
C LEU A 276 -29.43 -16.76 4.63
N PRO A 277 -29.84 -16.23 3.46
CA PRO A 277 -28.92 -15.87 2.38
C PRO A 277 -27.95 -14.76 2.81
N ALA A 278 -26.65 -15.00 2.65
CA ALA A 278 -25.61 -14.01 2.93
C ALA A 278 -24.46 -14.05 1.92
N GLU A 279 -24.21 -12.91 1.29
CA GLU A 279 -23.19 -12.66 0.26
C GLU A 279 -22.16 -11.63 0.81
N ASP A 280 -20.95 -11.63 0.27
CA ASP A 280 -19.90 -10.67 0.67
C ASP A 280 -20.04 -9.36 -0.12
N TYR A 281 -19.60 -8.24 0.45
CA TYR A 281 -19.53 -6.98 -0.31
C TYR A 281 -18.20 -6.90 -1.06
N PHE A 282 -18.17 -7.58 -2.21
CA PHE A 282 -17.20 -7.30 -3.25
C PHE A 282 -17.50 -5.93 -3.89
N ASN A 283 -16.43 -5.20 -4.22
CA ASN A 283 -16.49 -4.02 -5.07
C ASN A 283 -15.38 -4.19 -6.10
N ASP A 284 -15.77 -4.66 -7.28
CA ASP A 284 -14.90 -5.09 -8.38
C ASP A 284 -14.06 -3.93 -8.96
N HIS A 285 -14.32 -2.68 -8.54
CA HIS A 285 -13.53 -1.50 -8.85
C HIS A 285 -12.38 -1.21 -7.85
N VAL A 286 -11.98 -2.16 -7.00
CA VAL A 286 -10.87 -1.96 -6.04
C VAL A 286 -9.82 -3.08 -6.02
N LEU A 287 -10.16 -4.36 -6.22
CA LEU A 287 -9.22 -5.48 -6.02
C LEU A 287 -9.47 -6.72 -6.92
N GLU A 288 -9.39 -6.57 -8.25
CA GLU A 288 -8.86 -7.65 -9.13
C GLU A 288 -7.53 -7.23 -9.81
N ASP A 289 -7.05 -6.02 -9.53
CA ASP A 289 -6.26 -5.22 -10.46
C ASP A 289 -4.73 -5.28 -10.26
N THR A 290 -4.18 -6.12 -9.38
CA THR A 290 -2.73 -6.10 -9.07
C THR A 290 -1.86 -6.46 -10.28
N ASP A 291 -2.33 -7.40 -11.13
CA ASP A 291 -1.76 -7.75 -12.44
C ASP A 291 -2.11 -6.73 -13.55
N LEU A 292 -3.08 -5.85 -13.30
CA LEU A 292 -3.57 -4.80 -14.23
C LEU A 292 -3.05 -3.39 -13.88
N LEU A 293 -2.31 -3.26 -12.77
CA LEU A 293 -1.65 -2.01 -12.40
C LEU A 293 -0.76 -1.53 -13.54
N TYR A 294 -0.98 -0.29 -13.96
CA TYR A 294 -0.17 0.38 -14.98
C TYR A 294 1.31 0.34 -14.59
N SER A 295 2.09 -0.52 -15.24
CA SER A 295 3.50 -0.82 -14.90
C SER A 295 4.50 0.22 -15.41
N GLY A 296 4.04 1.18 -16.22
CA GLY A 296 4.90 2.16 -16.88
C GLY A 296 5.70 1.59 -18.06
N ILE A 297 5.60 0.29 -18.34
CA ILE A 297 6.34 -0.43 -19.38
C ILE A 297 5.34 -1.17 -20.28
N VAL A 298 5.56 -1.16 -21.60
CA VAL A 298 4.80 -2.01 -22.54
C VAL A 298 5.71 -2.61 -23.61
N GLN A 299 5.46 -3.89 -23.95
CA GLN A 299 6.07 -4.53 -25.10
C GLN A 299 5.35 -4.09 -26.37
N LEU A 300 6.10 -3.64 -27.37
CA LEU A 300 5.57 -3.40 -28.71
C LEU A 300 5.33 -4.74 -29.41
N PRO A 301 4.26 -4.89 -30.22
CA PRO A 301 4.06 -6.09 -31.03
C PRO A 301 5.23 -6.35 -31.99
N ASP A 302 5.52 -7.61 -32.30
CA ASP A 302 6.60 -7.99 -33.23
C ASP A 302 6.43 -7.35 -34.63
N ASP A 303 5.18 -7.10 -35.05
CA ASP A 303 4.86 -6.40 -36.31
C ASP A 303 4.69 -4.88 -36.18
N PHE A 304 5.15 -4.28 -35.08
CA PHE A 304 5.03 -2.84 -34.82
C PHE A 304 5.61 -2.00 -35.97
N TRP A 305 6.84 -2.25 -36.40
CA TRP A 305 7.45 -1.49 -37.50
C TRP A 305 6.74 -1.69 -38.83
N ASN A 306 6.20 -2.89 -39.10
CA ASN A 306 5.41 -3.16 -40.31
C ASN A 306 4.10 -2.35 -40.34
N LYS A 307 3.49 -2.10 -39.16
CA LYS A 307 2.22 -1.35 -39.01
C LYS A 307 2.39 0.16 -38.80
N HIS A 308 3.57 0.63 -38.40
CA HIS A 308 3.80 2.03 -37.97
C HIS A 308 4.97 2.73 -38.69
N GLY A 309 5.80 1.99 -39.43
CA GLY A 309 7.04 2.48 -40.04
C GLY A 309 6.89 3.14 -41.41
N LYS A 310 5.74 2.98 -42.09
CA LYS A 310 5.55 3.42 -43.49
C LYS A 310 5.82 4.91 -43.70
N ASP A 311 5.26 5.74 -42.82
CA ASP A 311 5.34 7.20 -42.87
C ASP A 311 6.14 7.71 -41.64
N MET A 312 7.21 6.98 -41.27
CA MET A 312 8.04 7.26 -40.09
C MET A 312 9.11 8.31 -40.37
N GLU A 313 9.16 9.35 -39.53
CA GLU A 313 10.29 10.28 -39.48
C GLU A 313 11.28 9.84 -38.41
N SER A 314 12.58 10.03 -38.64
CA SER A 314 13.58 9.98 -37.57
C SER A 314 14.55 11.15 -37.63
N TRP A 315 14.98 11.63 -36.46
CA TRP A 315 15.97 12.70 -36.32
C TRP A 315 16.80 12.49 -35.06
N GLN A 316 17.92 13.21 -34.95
CA GLN A 316 18.70 13.25 -33.72
C GLN A 316 18.61 14.64 -33.10
N GLU A 317 18.48 14.71 -31.78
CA GLU A 317 18.57 15.95 -31.02
C GLU A 317 19.71 15.82 -29.99
N ASN A 318 20.54 16.87 -29.90
CA ASN A 318 21.62 16.96 -28.92
C ASN A 318 21.21 17.93 -27.81
N LYS A 319 20.94 17.42 -26.61
CA LYS A 319 20.63 18.21 -25.41
C LYS A 319 21.61 17.88 -24.30
N HIS A 320 22.18 18.90 -23.66
CA HIS A 320 23.12 18.75 -22.53
C HIS A 320 24.28 17.75 -22.81
N GLY A 321 24.83 17.77 -24.03
CA GLY A 321 25.90 16.87 -24.46
C GLY A 321 25.49 15.42 -24.76
N GLN A 322 24.18 15.11 -24.70
CA GLN A 322 23.64 13.78 -24.99
C GLN A 322 22.89 13.81 -26.32
N SER A 323 23.34 12.99 -27.28
CA SER A 323 22.57 12.70 -28.50
C SER A 323 21.46 11.70 -28.16
N SER A 324 20.25 11.95 -28.64
CA SER A 324 19.15 10.99 -28.63
C SER A 324 18.52 10.93 -30.02
N THR A 325 18.21 9.73 -30.49
CA THR A 325 17.42 9.55 -31.71
C THR A 325 15.95 9.57 -31.34
N PHE A 326 15.17 10.32 -32.12
CA PHE A 326 13.73 10.42 -32.01
C PHE A 326 13.08 9.80 -33.24
N TYR A 327 11.92 9.17 -33.05
CA TYR A 327 11.11 8.58 -34.10
C TYR A 327 9.69 9.12 -34.01
N ARG A 328 9.16 9.70 -35.09
CA ARG A 328 7.72 9.95 -35.23
C ARG A 328 7.09 8.75 -35.92
N VAL A 329 6.18 8.08 -35.24
CA VAL A 329 5.50 6.87 -35.72
C VAL A 329 3.99 7.10 -35.71
N THR A 330 3.29 6.58 -36.71
CA THR A 330 1.83 6.74 -36.84
C THR A 330 1.17 5.39 -37.09
N GLY A 331 0.13 5.04 -36.33
CA GLY A 331 -0.61 3.80 -36.56
C GLY A 331 -1.56 3.38 -35.43
N PRO A 332 -2.12 2.16 -35.49
CA PRO A 332 -3.25 1.75 -34.65
C PRO A 332 -2.90 1.45 -33.18
N PHE A 333 -1.64 1.18 -32.84
CA PHE A 333 -1.24 0.88 -31.45
C PHE A 333 -0.93 2.13 -30.61
N ILE A 334 -0.78 3.29 -31.27
CA ILE A 334 -0.41 4.54 -30.60
C ILE A 334 -1.46 5.04 -29.59
N PRO A 335 -2.78 4.98 -29.83
CA PRO A 335 -3.79 5.46 -28.87
C PRO A 335 -3.85 4.68 -27.54
N SER A 336 -3.22 3.50 -27.45
CA SER A 336 -3.08 2.71 -26.21
C SER A 336 -1.81 3.01 -25.42
N LEU A 337 -0.92 3.88 -25.93
CA LEU A 337 0.27 4.34 -25.20
C LEU A 337 -0.05 5.54 -24.30
N LEU A 338 0.80 5.77 -23.30
CA LEU A 338 0.77 6.96 -22.44
C LEU A 338 2.09 7.75 -22.52
N VAL A 339 2.04 9.06 -22.28
CA VAL A 339 3.25 9.90 -22.19
C VAL A 339 4.11 9.44 -21.01
N ASN A 340 5.43 9.48 -21.22
CA ASN A 340 6.50 8.95 -20.36
C ASN A 340 6.47 7.43 -20.11
N GLN A 341 5.56 6.68 -20.73
CA GLN A 341 5.63 5.21 -20.75
C GLN A 341 6.89 4.74 -21.50
N PHE A 342 7.51 3.68 -21.00
CA PHE A 342 8.61 3.00 -21.68
C PHE A 342 8.08 1.93 -22.62
N VAL A 343 8.63 1.89 -23.83
CA VAL A 343 8.31 0.90 -24.85
C VAL A 343 9.55 0.06 -25.16
N PHE A 344 9.37 -1.25 -25.30
CA PHE A 344 10.45 -2.15 -25.69
C PHE A 344 10.02 -3.11 -26.81
N LEU A 345 10.97 -3.48 -27.66
CA LEU A 345 10.84 -4.55 -28.64
C LEU A 345 12.13 -5.39 -28.60
N GLU A 346 11.99 -6.70 -28.43
CA GLU A 346 13.10 -7.65 -28.30
C GLU A 346 12.89 -8.79 -29.31
N PRO A 347 13.23 -8.59 -30.60
CA PRO A 347 12.86 -9.51 -31.67
C PRO A 347 13.54 -10.89 -31.55
N THR A 348 12.75 -11.96 -31.62
CA THR A 348 13.28 -13.34 -31.64
C THR A 348 14.07 -13.68 -32.92
N SER A 349 14.03 -12.80 -33.93
CA SER A 349 14.79 -12.89 -35.18
C SER A 349 16.30 -12.61 -35.04
N GLY A 350 16.75 -12.11 -33.88
CA GLY A 350 18.15 -11.71 -33.68
C GLY A 350 18.48 -10.28 -34.13
N GLU A 351 17.48 -9.49 -34.48
CA GLU A 351 17.60 -8.04 -34.65
C GLU A 351 17.94 -7.34 -33.32
N ALA A 352 18.53 -6.14 -33.40
CA ALA A 352 18.89 -5.37 -32.21
C ALA A 352 17.63 -4.94 -31.42
N PRO A 353 17.62 -5.06 -30.07
CA PRO A 353 16.47 -4.66 -29.27
C PRO A 353 16.30 -3.14 -29.29
N PHE A 354 15.04 -2.69 -29.37
CA PHE A 354 14.67 -1.28 -29.39
C PHE A 354 14.06 -0.88 -28.04
N TYR A 355 14.65 0.10 -27.38
CA TYR A 355 14.16 0.69 -26.14
C TYR A 355 13.94 2.20 -26.31
N ALA A 356 12.74 2.67 -25.99
CA ALA A 356 12.42 4.10 -26.06
C ALA A 356 11.43 4.53 -24.97
N GLN A 357 11.30 5.85 -24.79
CA GLN A 357 10.24 6.47 -23.98
C GLN A 357 9.31 7.26 -24.89
N VAL A 358 8.00 7.17 -24.65
CA VAL A 358 6.99 8.00 -25.33
C VAL A 358 7.09 9.43 -24.80
N LYS A 359 7.46 10.38 -25.67
CA LYS A 359 7.58 11.81 -25.30
C LYS A 359 6.37 12.66 -25.68
N GLN A 360 5.65 12.28 -26.73
CA GLN A 360 4.43 12.97 -27.16
C GLN A 360 3.46 11.98 -27.81
N ILE A 361 2.16 12.22 -27.65
CA ILE A 361 1.08 11.54 -28.38
C ILE A 361 0.16 12.62 -28.96
N ASN A 362 -0.26 12.46 -30.21
CA ASN A 362 -1.27 13.26 -30.88
C ASN A 362 -2.14 12.33 -31.74
N GLY A 363 -3.31 11.93 -31.21
CA GLY A 363 -4.21 10.97 -31.87
C GLY A 363 -3.54 9.62 -32.14
N LYS A 364 -3.27 9.32 -33.41
CA LYS A 364 -2.60 8.08 -33.86
C LYS A 364 -1.09 8.22 -34.06
N THR A 365 -0.51 9.39 -33.77
CA THR A 365 0.92 9.68 -33.97
C THR A 365 1.62 9.88 -32.64
N ALA A 366 2.78 9.25 -32.45
CA ALA A 366 3.63 9.44 -31.27
C ALA A 366 5.04 9.85 -31.65
N VAL A 367 5.73 10.48 -30.69
CA VAL A 367 7.17 10.71 -30.72
C VAL A 367 7.81 9.80 -29.66
N LEU A 368 8.69 8.90 -30.10
CA LEU A 368 9.47 8.01 -29.25
C LEU A 368 10.92 8.50 -29.20
N GLN A 369 11.54 8.56 -28.02
CA GLN A 369 12.96 8.90 -27.84
C GLN A 369 13.75 7.66 -27.39
N THR A 370 14.86 7.34 -28.07
CA THR A 370 15.78 6.27 -27.64
C THR A 370 16.35 6.57 -26.26
N LEU A 371 16.45 5.54 -25.42
CA LEU A 371 16.98 5.70 -24.07
C LEU A 371 18.50 5.86 -24.05
N ARG A 372 19.01 6.51 -23.00
CA ARG A 372 20.43 6.40 -22.63
C ARG A 372 20.65 5.05 -21.97
N ASP A 373 21.70 4.33 -22.38
CA ASP A 373 22.06 3.06 -21.77
C ASP A 373 22.84 3.27 -20.46
N TYR A 374 22.18 3.10 -19.32
CA TYR A 374 22.80 3.16 -18.00
C TYR A 374 23.44 1.84 -17.54
N SER A 375 23.42 0.76 -18.35
CA SER A 375 24.15 -0.46 -18.02
C SER A 375 25.67 -0.32 -18.25
N HIS A 376 26.06 0.49 -19.23
CA HIS A 376 27.46 0.73 -19.56
C HIS A 376 28.14 1.73 -18.61
N ASN A 377 29.26 1.35 -17.98
CA ASN A 377 29.97 2.11 -16.92
C ASN A 377 30.18 3.62 -17.21
N LYS A 378 30.48 4.03 -18.45
CA LYS A 378 30.61 5.45 -18.85
C LYS A 378 29.34 6.30 -18.63
N ASN A 379 28.18 5.67 -18.44
CA ASN A 379 26.91 6.32 -18.16
C ASN A 379 26.44 6.13 -16.71
N SER A 380 27.24 5.49 -15.84
CA SER A 380 26.91 5.30 -14.43
C SER A 380 26.48 6.60 -13.74
N VAL A 381 25.49 6.48 -12.85
CA VAL A 381 24.97 7.58 -12.03
C VAL A 381 25.51 7.38 -10.63
N TRP A 382 26.36 8.30 -10.15
CA TRP A 382 27.03 8.17 -8.85
C TRP A 382 27.66 6.78 -8.63
N GLY A 383 28.35 6.27 -9.66
CA GLY A 383 28.98 4.93 -9.67
C GLY A 383 28.03 3.74 -9.88
N VAL A 384 26.71 3.94 -9.92
CA VAL A 384 25.73 2.86 -10.13
C VAL A 384 25.39 2.70 -11.62
N THR A 385 25.40 1.46 -12.11
CA THR A 385 24.87 1.06 -13.42
C THR A 385 23.57 0.25 -13.27
N ALA A 386 22.73 0.29 -14.30
CA ALA A 386 21.57 -0.59 -14.40
C ALA A 386 21.99 -2.02 -14.75
N ARG A 387 21.53 -3.01 -13.99
CA ARG A 387 21.81 -4.44 -14.26
C ARG A 387 20.83 -5.06 -15.25
N ASN A 388 19.62 -4.52 -15.32
CA ASN A 388 18.56 -5.00 -16.18
C ASN A 388 17.77 -3.84 -16.81
N ARG A 389 16.90 -4.18 -17.78
CA ARG A 389 16.07 -3.25 -18.56
C ARG A 389 15.23 -2.33 -17.68
N GLU A 390 14.63 -2.86 -16.62
CA GLU A 390 13.71 -2.14 -15.74
C GLU A 390 14.45 -1.08 -14.91
N GLN A 391 15.64 -1.42 -14.40
CA GLN A 391 16.55 -0.45 -13.75
C GLN A 391 17.06 0.62 -14.72
N ASN A 392 17.31 0.27 -15.99
CA ASN A 392 17.71 1.24 -17.02
C ASN A 392 16.57 2.23 -17.31
N PHE A 393 15.33 1.75 -17.37
CA PHE A 393 14.14 2.60 -17.54
C PHE A 393 13.94 3.52 -16.33
N ALA A 394 14.08 2.98 -15.11
CA ALA A 394 14.06 3.77 -13.88
C ALA A 394 15.13 4.88 -13.87
N LEU A 395 16.39 4.60 -14.24
CA LEU A 395 17.44 5.64 -14.30
C LEU A 395 17.16 6.70 -15.39
N ASN A 396 16.65 6.32 -16.56
CA ASN A 396 16.21 7.28 -17.58
C ASN A 396 15.10 8.22 -17.06
N LEU A 397 14.16 7.71 -16.25
CA LEU A 397 13.11 8.52 -15.63
C LEU A 397 13.63 9.40 -14.49
N LEU A 398 14.45 8.83 -13.59
CA LEU A 398 15.04 9.51 -12.43
C LEU A 398 15.91 10.71 -12.83
N MET A 399 16.70 10.55 -13.90
CA MET A 399 17.62 11.56 -14.43
C MET A 399 16.97 12.53 -15.43
N ASN A 400 15.69 12.36 -15.78
CA ASN A 400 14.98 13.32 -16.63
C ASN A 400 14.52 14.54 -15.78
N PRO A 401 15.03 15.76 -15.99
CA PRO A 401 14.64 16.94 -15.21
C PRO A 401 13.17 17.33 -15.44
N GLU A 402 12.60 17.01 -16.62
CA GLU A 402 11.21 17.37 -16.99
C GLU A 402 10.14 16.57 -16.21
N CYS A 403 10.52 15.50 -15.49
CA CYS A 403 9.61 14.70 -14.68
C CYS A 403 9.68 15.08 -13.19
N ASP A 404 8.78 15.96 -12.74
CA ASP A 404 8.64 16.36 -11.34
C ASP A 404 8.16 15.23 -10.42
N PHE A 405 7.28 14.34 -10.88
CA PHE A 405 6.68 13.29 -10.05
C PHE A 405 6.98 11.87 -10.55
N ILE A 406 7.69 11.09 -9.76
CA ILE A 406 8.16 9.75 -10.13
C ILE A 406 7.63 8.72 -9.13
N THR A 407 7.14 7.60 -9.64
CA THR A 407 6.74 6.44 -8.82
C THR A 407 7.53 5.21 -9.24
N LEU A 408 8.24 4.57 -8.30
CA LEU A 408 8.92 3.30 -8.54
C LEU A 408 8.28 2.22 -7.66
N LEU A 409 7.70 1.22 -8.32
CA LEU A 409 7.18 0.02 -7.68
C LEU A 409 8.12 -1.16 -7.89
N GLY A 410 7.88 -2.24 -7.13
CA GLY A 410 8.59 -3.49 -7.26
C GLY A 410 8.90 -4.13 -5.92
N GLN A 411 9.28 -5.40 -5.96
CA GLN A 411 9.61 -6.18 -4.77
C GLN A 411 10.84 -5.64 -4.02
N ALA A 412 11.11 -6.14 -2.80
CA ALA A 412 12.37 -5.89 -2.11
C ALA A 412 13.58 -6.35 -2.95
N GLY A 413 14.73 -5.70 -2.82
CA GLY A 413 15.95 -6.05 -3.58
C GLY A 413 15.96 -5.70 -5.07
N THR A 414 14.95 -4.99 -5.58
CA THR A 414 14.89 -4.46 -6.97
C THR A 414 15.78 -3.23 -7.20
N GLY A 415 16.23 -2.56 -6.13
CA GLY A 415 17.15 -1.42 -6.18
C GLY A 415 16.49 -0.03 -6.10
N LYS A 416 15.16 0.07 -5.93
CA LYS A 416 14.39 1.35 -5.85
C LYS A 416 15.14 2.49 -5.12
N THR A 417 15.44 2.28 -3.83
CA THR A 417 16.06 3.29 -2.96
C THR A 417 17.51 3.59 -3.34
N LEU A 418 18.27 2.59 -3.79
CA LEU A 418 19.65 2.77 -4.28
C LEU A 418 19.70 3.66 -5.53
N LEU A 419 18.85 3.37 -6.53
CA LEU A 419 18.76 4.13 -7.78
C LEU A 419 18.25 5.56 -7.52
N ALA A 420 17.26 5.71 -6.64
CA ALA A 420 16.75 7.01 -6.21
C ALA A 420 17.83 7.86 -5.53
N LEU A 421 18.65 7.26 -4.66
CA LEU A 421 19.75 7.94 -3.98
C LEU A 421 20.89 8.30 -4.92
N ALA A 422 21.31 7.38 -5.78
CA ALA A 422 22.33 7.65 -6.80
C ALA A 422 21.92 8.84 -7.69
N ALA A 423 20.69 8.82 -8.21
CA ALA A 423 20.14 9.91 -9.02
C ALA A 423 19.97 11.22 -8.24
N GLY A 424 19.63 11.15 -6.95
CA GLY A 424 19.54 12.32 -6.07
C GLY A 424 20.90 12.95 -5.79
N LEU A 425 21.93 12.14 -5.49
CA LEU A 425 23.29 12.62 -5.21
C LEU A 425 23.92 13.25 -6.45
N ALA A 426 23.83 12.59 -7.62
CA ALA A 426 24.24 13.17 -8.89
C ALA A 426 23.58 14.53 -9.15
N GLN A 427 22.25 14.62 -8.94
CA GLN A 427 21.50 15.86 -9.22
C GLN A 427 21.63 16.95 -8.13
N VAL A 428 22.20 16.66 -6.96
CA VAL A 428 22.46 17.63 -5.86
C VAL A 428 23.94 18.07 -5.79
N LEU A 429 24.88 17.17 -6.08
CA LEU A 429 26.32 17.40 -5.92
C LEU A 429 27.03 17.69 -7.25
N GLU A 430 26.73 16.93 -8.31
CA GLU A 430 27.36 17.09 -9.62
C GLU A 430 26.68 18.20 -10.42
N THR A 431 25.41 18.00 -10.80
CA THR A 431 24.67 18.93 -11.68
C THR A 431 24.03 20.10 -10.94
N LYS A 432 23.84 19.96 -9.61
CA LYS A 432 23.33 21.00 -8.69
C LYS A 432 21.95 21.55 -9.08
N LEU A 433 21.12 20.72 -9.73
CA LEU A 433 19.72 21.04 -10.05
C LEU A 433 18.86 21.18 -8.79
N TYR A 434 19.16 20.39 -7.76
CA TYR A 434 18.49 20.46 -6.46
C TYR A 434 19.51 20.82 -5.35
N ASN A 435 19.04 21.53 -4.33
CA ASN A 435 19.91 21.99 -3.25
C ASN A 435 20.24 20.89 -2.21
N GLU A 436 19.30 19.97 -2.01
CA GLU A 436 19.27 19.05 -0.87
C GLU A 436 18.32 17.88 -1.16
N ILE A 437 18.69 16.68 -0.69
CA ILE A 437 17.83 15.50 -0.69
C ILE A 437 17.03 15.50 0.62
N ILE A 438 15.71 15.39 0.53
CA ILE A 438 14.84 15.15 1.68
C ILE A 438 14.33 13.72 1.61
N VAL A 439 14.37 12.99 2.72
CA VAL A 439 13.90 11.60 2.80
C VAL A 439 12.86 11.48 3.91
N THR A 440 11.75 10.83 3.60
CA THR A 440 10.68 10.50 4.55
C THR A 440 10.21 9.06 4.34
N ARG A 441 9.88 8.37 5.43
CA ARG A 441 9.43 6.96 5.43
C ARG A 441 8.21 6.83 6.32
N VAL A 442 7.29 5.93 5.98
CA VAL A 442 6.18 5.59 6.87
C VAL A 442 6.67 4.62 7.93
N THR A 443 6.59 5.00 9.21
CA THR A 443 6.86 4.10 10.33
C THR A 443 5.56 3.42 10.75
N VAL A 444 5.32 2.20 10.24
CA VAL A 444 4.27 1.32 10.77
C VAL A 444 4.88 0.48 11.90
N PRO A 445 4.34 0.47 13.13
CA PRO A 445 4.88 -0.37 14.20
C PRO A 445 4.58 -1.85 13.90
N VAL A 446 5.62 -2.68 13.89
CA VAL A 446 5.51 -4.13 13.70
C VAL A 446 5.62 -4.81 15.06
N GLY A 447 4.46 -5.08 15.68
CA GLY A 447 4.35 -5.69 17.02
C GLY A 447 3.51 -4.84 17.97
N GLU A 448 3.71 -5.03 19.28
CA GLU A 448 3.14 -4.12 20.29
C GLU A 448 3.74 -2.72 20.15
N ASP A 449 2.90 -1.69 20.32
CA ASP A 449 3.31 -0.30 20.17
C ASP A 449 4.30 0.06 21.29
N ILE A 450 5.58 0.25 20.94
CA ILE A 450 6.72 0.43 21.86
C ILE A 450 6.67 1.79 22.61
N GLY A 451 5.54 2.49 22.50
CA GLY A 451 5.34 3.84 22.99
C GLY A 451 6.10 4.88 22.17
N PHE A 452 5.97 6.14 22.58
CA PHE A 452 6.75 7.22 21.99
C PHE A 452 8.20 7.12 22.45
N LEU A 453 9.09 6.62 21.58
CA LEU A 453 10.54 6.73 21.74
C LEU A 453 10.91 8.17 22.15
N PRO A 454 11.50 8.43 23.33
CA PRO A 454 11.96 9.75 23.71
C PRO A 454 13.24 10.11 22.94
N GLY A 455 13.40 11.39 22.58
CA GLY A 455 14.53 11.87 21.77
C GLY A 455 14.11 12.85 20.68
N THR A 456 15.07 13.20 19.82
CA THR A 456 14.93 14.02 18.62
C THR A 456 14.17 13.29 17.50
N GLU A 457 13.81 14.01 16.43
CA GLU A 457 13.23 13.41 15.22
C GLU A 457 14.18 12.36 14.58
N GLU A 458 15.48 12.58 14.66
CA GLU A 458 16.50 11.75 14.01
C GLU A 458 16.74 10.44 14.80
N GLU A 459 16.85 10.52 16.13
CA GLU A 459 16.95 9.33 17.01
C GLU A 459 15.72 8.42 16.90
N LYS A 460 14.51 8.98 16.78
CA LYS A 460 13.26 8.21 16.59
C LYS A 460 13.20 7.51 15.24
N MET A 461 13.81 8.08 14.20
CA MET A 461 13.91 7.45 12.88
C MET A 461 15.08 6.46 12.79
N GLY A 462 16.04 6.51 13.72
CA GLY A 462 17.25 5.68 13.77
C GLY A 462 17.07 4.18 13.49
N PRO A 463 16.07 3.47 14.05
CA PRO A 463 15.83 2.05 13.74
C PRO A 463 15.54 1.79 12.25
N TRP A 464 14.97 2.78 11.56
CA TRP A 464 14.63 2.72 10.14
C TRP A 464 15.77 3.19 9.23
N MET A 465 16.88 3.66 9.82
CA MET A 465 18.03 4.24 9.10
C MET A 465 19.07 3.24 8.63
N GLY A 466 19.22 2.09 9.28
CA GLY A 466 20.27 1.12 8.91
C GLY A 466 20.28 0.78 7.43
N ALA A 467 19.13 0.34 6.90
CA ALA A 467 18.96 0.03 5.47
C ALA A 467 19.20 1.22 4.51
N PHE A 468 19.20 2.46 5.01
CA PHE A 468 19.48 3.65 4.22
C PHE A 468 20.98 4.01 4.28
N ASP A 469 21.60 3.96 5.46
CA ASP A 469 23.06 4.09 5.61
C ASP A 469 23.81 2.96 4.88
N ASP A 470 23.27 1.72 4.85
CA ASP A 470 23.79 0.61 4.05
C ASP A 470 23.88 0.98 2.54
N ASN A 471 22.83 1.61 2.01
CA ASN A 471 22.79 2.08 0.63
C ASN A 471 23.79 3.23 0.41
N LEU A 472 23.96 4.14 1.37
CA LEU A 472 25.01 5.17 1.31
C LEU A 472 26.42 4.56 1.37
N GLU A 473 26.66 3.51 2.15
CA GLU A 473 27.96 2.83 2.18
C GLU A 473 28.29 2.20 0.83
N VAL A 474 27.30 1.62 0.14
CA VAL A 474 27.46 1.14 -1.25
C VAL A 474 27.81 2.29 -2.20
N LEU A 475 27.13 3.43 -2.10
CA LEU A 475 27.37 4.63 -2.93
C LEU A 475 28.69 5.35 -2.60
N ASN A 476 29.29 5.11 -1.43
CA ASN A 476 30.56 5.68 -0.98
C ASN A 476 31.79 4.82 -1.33
N LYS A 477 31.60 3.61 -1.89
CA LYS A 477 32.69 2.67 -2.22
C LYS A 477 33.45 2.99 -3.51
N SER A 478 33.27 4.18 -4.10
CA SER A 478 34.05 4.65 -5.25
C SER A 478 35.57 4.61 -4.98
N ASP A 479 36.33 4.15 -5.97
CA ASP A 479 37.79 3.92 -5.91
C ASP A 479 38.64 5.20 -6.01
N GLY A 480 38.29 6.23 -5.23
CA GLY A 480 39.07 7.47 -5.14
C GLY A 480 40.39 7.28 -4.37
N GLU A 481 41.50 7.76 -4.95
CA GLU A 481 42.87 7.65 -4.41
C GLU A 481 43.11 8.40 -3.09
N GLY A 482 42.13 9.17 -2.58
CA GLY A 482 42.25 10.08 -1.43
C GLY A 482 42.33 9.42 -0.03
N GLY A 483 42.51 8.10 0.04
CA GLY A 483 42.62 7.35 1.31
C GLY A 483 41.37 7.43 2.20
N GLU A 484 41.53 7.09 3.48
CA GLU A 484 40.43 7.14 4.46
C GLU A 484 39.94 8.57 4.72
N TRP A 485 40.85 9.54 4.73
CA TRP A 485 40.51 10.95 5.01
C TRP A 485 39.67 11.59 3.91
N GLY A 486 39.99 11.35 2.63
CA GLY A 486 39.18 11.80 1.50
C GLY A 486 37.79 11.15 1.48
N ARG A 487 37.68 9.88 1.89
CA ARG A 487 36.40 9.18 2.06
C ARG A 487 35.56 9.79 3.18
N ALA A 488 36.14 10.05 4.35
CA ALA A 488 35.45 10.70 5.46
C ALA A 488 34.90 12.10 5.09
N ALA A 489 35.71 12.96 4.48
CA ALA A 489 35.28 14.29 4.05
C ALA A 489 34.17 14.24 2.97
N THR A 490 34.20 13.23 2.09
CA THR A 490 33.14 12.99 1.10
C THR A 490 31.85 12.51 1.76
N GLN A 491 31.95 11.61 2.74
CA GLN A 491 30.81 11.08 3.50
C GLN A 491 30.12 12.18 4.33
N ASP A 492 30.88 13.08 4.97
CA ASP A 492 30.34 14.24 5.67
C ASP A 492 29.65 15.22 4.72
N LEU A 493 30.23 15.48 3.54
CA LEU A 493 29.58 16.31 2.51
C LEU A 493 28.24 15.70 2.05
N ILE A 494 28.18 14.39 1.81
CA ILE A 494 26.96 13.67 1.44
C ILE A 494 25.92 13.76 2.55
N ARG A 495 26.28 13.43 3.80
CA ARG A 495 25.39 13.55 4.97
C ARG A 495 24.91 14.99 5.20
N SER A 496 25.74 16.00 4.90
CA SER A 496 25.32 17.40 4.97
C SER A 496 24.18 17.74 4.01
N ARG A 497 24.07 17.06 2.87
CA ARG A 497 23.06 17.30 1.82
C ARG A 497 21.83 16.39 1.87
N ILE A 498 21.79 15.43 2.79
CA ILE A 498 20.61 14.59 3.05
C ILE A 498 19.93 15.11 4.32
N LYS A 499 18.59 15.19 4.32
CA LYS A 499 17.79 15.53 5.51
C LYS A 499 16.64 14.57 5.67
N ILE A 500 16.51 14.01 6.87
CA ILE A 500 15.59 12.91 7.14
C ILE A 500 14.49 13.44 8.04
N LYS A 501 13.24 13.28 7.61
CA LYS A 501 12.10 14.02 8.13
C LYS A 501 10.86 13.14 8.23
N SER A 502 10.12 13.31 9.32
CA SER A 502 8.84 12.65 9.54
C SER A 502 7.75 13.20 8.61
N LEU A 503 6.74 12.38 8.31
CA LEU A 503 5.55 12.81 7.56
C LEU A 503 4.83 14.02 8.18
N ASN A 504 5.00 14.24 9.50
CA ASN A 504 4.42 15.37 10.22
C ASN A 504 5.20 16.67 9.97
N PHE A 505 6.54 16.63 9.88
CA PHE A 505 7.36 17.80 9.53
C PHE A 505 7.00 18.39 8.17
N MET A 506 6.56 17.56 7.23
CA MET A 506 6.18 17.94 5.86
C MET A 506 4.90 18.80 5.81
N ARG A 507 4.06 18.77 6.85
CA ARG A 507 2.79 19.52 6.89
C ARG A 507 3.06 21.01 7.06
N GLY A 508 2.24 21.84 6.39
CA GLY A 508 2.33 23.31 6.47
C GLY A 508 3.50 23.96 5.71
N ARG A 509 4.50 23.20 5.26
CA ARG A 509 5.66 23.71 4.51
C ARG A 509 5.41 23.79 3.00
N THR A 510 6.37 24.35 2.26
CA THR A 510 6.52 24.24 0.80
C THR A 510 8.01 23.99 0.52
N PHE A 511 8.31 23.07 -0.39
CA PHE A 511 9.67 22.69 -0.77
C PHE A 511 10.01 23.26 -2.14
N VAL A 512 11.17 23.90 -2.27
CA VAL A 512 11.62 24.57 -3.50
C VAL A 512 13.05 24.12 -3.79
N ASN A 513 13.33 23.71 -5.03
CA ASN A 513 14.62 23.16 -5.47
C ASN A 513 15.10 22.00 -4.57
N LYS A 514 14.23 21.01 -4.30
CA LYS A 514 14.52 19.83 -3.47
C LYS A 514 14.32 18.53 -4.25
N PHE A 515 15.07 17.50 -3.86
CA PHE A 515 14.87 16.12 -4.32
C PHE A 515 14.24 15.33 -3.16
N LEU A 516 12.92 15.10 -3.19
CA LEU A 516 12.17 14.47 -2.09
C LEU A 516 11.92 12.99 -2.38
N ILE A 517 12.44 12.11 -1.53
CA ILE A 517 12.18 10.67 -1.54
C ILE A 517 11.15 10.34 -0.45
N ILE A 518 10.08 9.65 -0.84
CA ILE A 518 9.05 9.08 0.03
C ILE A 518 9.16 7.56 -0.10
N ASP A 519 9.75 6.90 0.90
CA ASP A 519 9.98 5.45 0.91
C ASP A 519 8.93 4.70 1.77
N GLU A 520 8.73 3.42 1.47
CA GLU A 520 7.58 2.61 1.91
C GLU A 520 6.21 3.28 1.67
N ALA A 521 6.10 3.96 0.53
CA ALA A 521 4.93 4.77 0.19
C ALA A 521 3.63 3.97 0.07
N GLN A 522 3.67 2.63 -0.03
CA GLN A 522 2.49 1.77 -0.01
C GLN A 522 1.67 1.91 1.28
N ASN A 523 2.34 2.25 2.39
CA ASN A 523 1.73 2.42 3.72
C ASN A 523 1.08 3.81 3.93
N LEU A 524 1.06 4.68 2.91
CA LEU A 524 0.35 5.95 2.95
C LEU A 524 -1.10 5.78 2.48
N THR A 525 -2.06 6.42 3.16
CA THR A 525 -3.40 6.65 2.59
C THR A 525 -3.34 7.64 1.41
N PRO A 526 -4.31 7.62 0.47
CA PRO A 526 -4.45 8.63 -0.58
C PRO A 526 -4.47 10.07 -0.05
N LYS A 527 -5.04 10.27 1.15
CA LYS A 527 -5.08 11.56 1.84
C LYS A 527 -3.71 12.01 2.34
N GLN A 528 -2.91 11.12 2.92
CA GLN A 528 -1.53 11.43 3.30
C GLN A 528 -0.67 11.71 2.08
N MET A 529 -0.74 10.86 1.04
CA MET A 529 -0.01 11.05 -0.21
C MET A 529 -0.32 12.40 -0.86
N LYS A 530 -1.60 12.75 -1.01
CA LYS A 530 -2.01 14.09 -1.49
C LYS A 530 -1.47 15.22 -0.61
N THR A 531 -1.38 15.03 0.71
CA THR A 531 -0.87 16.03 1.66
C THR A 531 0.65 16.26 1.53
N LEU A 532 1.40 15.27 1.03
CA LEU A 532 2.84 15.36 0.73
C LEU A 532 3.08 15.96 -0.66
N VAL A 533 2.41 15.44 -1.70
CA VAL A 533 2.66 15.86 -3.09
C VAL A 533 2.30 17.34 -3.31
N THR A 534 1.24 17.85 -2.68
CA THR A 534 0.91 19.29 -2.70
C THR A 534 1.86 20.18 -1.87
N ARG A 535 3.07 19.68 -1.52
CA ARG A 535 4.15 20.44 -0.87
C ARG A 535 5.31 20.74 -1.81
N ALA A 536 5.33 20.16 -3.01
CA ALA A 536 6.23 20.62 -4.07
C ALA A 536 5.83 22.05 -4.49
N GLY A 537 6.73 22.99 -4.24
CA GLY A 537 6.83 24.24 -5.00
C GLY A 537 7.78 24.06 -6.20
N PRO A 538 8.11 25.16 -6.90
CA PRO A 538 8.93 25.12 -8.11
C PRO A 538 10.26 24.39 -7.93
N GLY A 539 10.68 23.67 -8.99
CA GLY A 539 11.95 22.94 -9.02
C GLY A 539 12.06 21.79 -8.00
N THR A 540 10.97 21.31 -7.41
CA THR A 540 11.01 20.16 -6.50
C THR A 540 10.54 18.89 -7.18
N LYS A 541 11.47 17.92 -7.29
CA LYS A 541 11.18 16.57 -7.77
C LYS A 541 10.78 15.67 -6.58
N ILE A 542 9.69 14.92 -6.73
CA ILE A 542 9.19 13.96 -5.73
C ILE A 542 9.27 12.54 -6.30
N LEU A 543 9.85 11.63 -5.53
CA LEU A 543 9.91 10.20 -5.79
C LEU A 543 9.08 9.47 -4.73
N CYS A 544 8.14 8.63 -5.14
CA CYS A 544 7.46 7.68 -4.28
C CYS A 544 7.95 6.26 -4.58
N LEU A 545 8.55 5.61 -3.59
CA LEU A 545 9.11 4.26 -3.68
C LEU A 545 8.26 3.32 -2.81
N GLY A 546 7.99 2.11 -3.28
CA GLY A 546 7.26 1.14 -2.46
C GLY A 546 7.12 -0.25 -3.07
N ASN A 547 6.43 -1.12 -2.34
CA ASN A 547 6.08 -2.48 -2.74
C ASN A 547 4.61 -2.74 -2.41
N ILE A 548 3.71 -2.79 -3.41
CA ILE A 548 2.26 -2.94 -3.16
C ILE A 548 1.93 -4.29 -2.49
N ALA A 549 2.67 -5.34 -2.83
CA ALA A 549 2.55 -6.66 -2.20
C ALA A 549 3.06 -6.74 -0.74
N GLN A 550 3.56 -5.62 -0.17
CA GLN A 550 4.07 -5.54 1.19
C GLN A 550 3.54 -4.28 1.89
N ILE A 551 2.23 -4.25 2.11
CA ILE A 551 1.56 -3.26 2.95
C ILE A 551 1.61 -3.77 4.40
N ASP A 552 2.35 -3.07 5.26
CA ASP A 552 2.60 -3.48 6.65
C ASP A 552 1.44 -3.10 7.60
N THR A 553 0.44 -2.34 7.11
CA THR A 553 -0.69 -1.86 7.92
C THR A 553 -2.03 -2.52 7.55
N PRO A 554 -2.78 -3.11 8.51
CA PRO A 554 -4.02 -3.84 8.24
C PRO A 554 -5.21 -2.95 7.83
N TYR A 555 -5.02 -1.62 7.81
CA TYR A 555 -6.03 -0.65 7.39
C TYR A 555 -5.93 -0.26 5.91
N LEU A 556 -4.95 -0.80 5.17
CA LEU A 556 -4.76 -0.60 3.75
C LEU A 556 -4.71 -1.93 3.01
N THR A 557 -5.02 -1.85 1.72
CA THR A 557 -4.99 -2.94 0.73
C THR A 557 -4.42 -2.39 -0.57
N GLU A 558 -4.07 -3.27 -1.51
CA GLU A 558 -3.38 -2.88 -2.74
C GLU A 558 -4.10 -1.77 -3.52
N GLY A 559 -5.43 -1.87 -3.70
CA GLY A 559 -6.25 -0.84 -4.34
C GLY A 559 -6.65 0.36 -3.46
N SER A 560 -6.51 0.28 -2.12
CA SER A 560 -6.77 1.42 -1.23
C SER A 560 -5.51 2.19 -0.85
N SER A 561 -4.32 1.67 -1.19
CA SER A 561 -3.04 2.35 -1.00
C SER A 561 -2.98 3.69 -1.71
N GLY A 562 -2.44 4.68 -1.02
CA GLY A 562 -2.15 6.01 -1.56
C GLY A 562 -1.09 6.01 -2.65
N LEU A 563 -0.27 4.96 -2.74
CA LEU A 563 0.71 4.77 -3.82
C LEU A 563 0.02 4.33 -5.12
N THR A 564 -0.81 3.29 -5.07
CA THR A 564 -1.67 2.86 -6.17
C THR A 564 -2.55 4.01 -6.69
N TYR A 565 -3.16 4.76 -5.76
CA TYR A 565 -3.97 5.94 -6.10
C TYR A 565 -3.20 7.01 -6.88
N VAL A 566 -1.92 7.28 -6.58
CA VAL A 566 -1.15 8.26 -7.39
C VAL A 566 -0.59 7.68 -8.68
N VAL A 567 -0.28 6.38 -8.75
CA VAL A 567 0.06 5.73 -10.03
C VAL A 567 -1.12 5.85 -11.01
N ASP A 568 -2.35 5.57 -10.57
CA ASP A 568 -3.56 5.77 -11.38
C ASP A 568 -3.75 7.23 -11.81
N ARG A 569 -3.64 8.18 -10.88
CA ARG A 569 -4.00 9.59 -11.13
C ARG A 569 -2.94 10.43 -11.82
N PHE A 570 -1.70 9.95 -11.92
CA PHE A 570 -0.62 10.62 -12.62
C PHE A 570 -0.26 9.97 -13.96
N LYS A 571 -0.76 8.75 -14.27
CA LYS A 571 -0.46 8.09 -15.56
C LYS A 571 -0.83 8.98 -16.76
N GLY A 572 0.14 9.16 -17.67
CA GLY A 572 -0.01 10.01 -18.85
C GLY A 572 0.16 11.52 -18.64
N TRP A 573 0.37 12.03 -17.42
CA TRP A 573 0.74 13.43 -17.23
C TRP A 573 2.23 13.66 -17.59
N ALA A 574 2.50 14.66 -18.44
CA ALA A 574 3.79 14.87 -19.09
C ALA A 574 4.98 15.15 -18.14
N HIS A 575 4.71 15.59 -16.91
CA HIS A 575 5.74 15.83 -15.88
C HIS A 575 5.78 14.73 -14.82
N SER A 576 5.26 13.54 -15.15
CA SER A 576 5.38 12.36 -14.31
C SER A 576 5.74 11.11 -15.07
N GLY A 577 6.26 10.12 -14.34
CA GLY A 577 6.44 8.78 -14.85
C GLY A 577 6.30 7.73 -13.77
N HIS A 578 6.14 6.50 -14.23
CA HIS A 578 6.03 5.32 -13.39
C HIS A 578 6.90 4.20 -13.97
N VAL A 579 7.48 3.36 -13.11
CA VAL A 579 8.13 2.10 -13.49
C VAL A 579 7.89 1.06 -12.38
N THR A 580 7.34 -0.10 -12.74
CA THR A 580 7.39 -1.30 -11.90
C THR A 580 8.65 -2.10 -12.22
N LEU A 581 9.48 -2.31 -11.21
CA LEU A 581 10.60 -3.24 -11.22
C LEU A 581 10.08 -4.62 -10.82
N ALA A 582 9.80 -5.47 -11.80
CA ALA A 582 9.28 -6.83 -11.59
C ALA A 582 10.38 -7.79 -11.14
N ARG A 583 11.62 -7.62 -11.60
CA ARG A 583 12.74 -8.53 -11.29
C ARG A 583 13.71 -7.95 -10.27
N GLY A 584 13.91 -8.69 -9.17
CA GLY A 584 14.95 -8.42 -8.18
C GLY A 584 16.35 -8.82 -8.69
N GLU A 585 17.37 -8.15 -8.15
CA GLU A 585 18.79 -8.50 -8.36
C GLU A 585 19.35 -9.12 -7.06
N ARG A 586 18.66 -10.14 -6.52
CA ARG A 586 18.94 -10.69 -5.20
C ARG A 586 20.02 -11.79 -5.25
N SER A 587 20.29 -12.39 -4.09
CA SER A 587 20.99 -13.67 -4.02
C SER A 587 20.02 -14.82 -4.25
N ARG A 588 20.52 -15.94 -4.79
CA ARG A 588 19.73 -17.15 -5.07
C ARG A 588 18.86 -17.64 -3.91
N LEU A 589 19.27 -17.38 -2.66
CA LEU A 589 18.50 -17.69 -1.45
C LEU A 589 17.28 -16.76 -1.31
N ALA A 590 17.47 -15.46 -1.51
CA ALA A 590 16.42 -14.46 -1.36
C ALA A 590 15.50 -14.35 -2.58
N ASP A 591 15.90 -14.84 -3.75
CA ASP A 591 14.97 -15.12 -4.86
C ASP A 591 14.10 -16.33 -4.50
N HIS A 592 14.71 -17.50 -4.22
CA HIS A 592 13.98 -18.73 -3.91
C HIS A 592 13.03 -18.57 -2.71
N ALA A 593 13.44 -17.85 -1.65
CA ALA A 593 12.58 -17.55 -0.51
C ALA A 593 11.36 -16.68 -0.87
N SER A 594 11.40 -15.91 -1.97
CA SER A 594 10.27 -15.12 -2.47
C SER A 594 9.27 -15.94 -3.29
N ASP A 595 9.67 -17.13 -3.74
CA ASP A 595 8.83 -18.03 -4.54
C ASP A 595 8.10 -19.09 -3.68
N VAL A 596 8.47 -19.22 -2.39
CA VAL A 596 8.05 -20.34 -1.52
C VAL A 596 7.56 -19.94 -0.10
N LEU A 597 7.56 -18.65 0.23
CA LEU A 597 7.09 -18.09 1.51
C LEU A 597 6.03 -17.01 1.26
#